data_AF-A0AAJ2GT19-F1
#
_entry.id   AF-A0AAJ2GT19-F1
#
_cell.length_a   1.000
_cell.length_b   1.000
_cell.length_c   1.000
_cell.angle_alpha   90.00
_cell.angle_beta   90.00
_cell.angle_gamma   90.00
#
_symmetry.space_group_name_H-M   'P 1'
#
loop_
_entity.id
_entity.type
_entity.pdbx_description
1 polymer ?
#
loop_
_entity_poly.entity_id
_entity_poly.type
_entity_poly.pdbx_seq_one_letter_code
_entity_poly.pdbx_strand_id
1 'polypeptide(L)'
;MHPFDERNIHPEIGKVAQPLFDDGHYSQATFEVFKFIDLQVKKLSGINDSGYALMMKAFGDNNTKIKLTDMSTQSEIDEQSGYKNIFAGAMSAIRNPRGHEINADPIDRCLDHLTFASVLLRRLEERVHPKP
;
A
#
# COMPACT_ATOMS: atom_id res chain seq x y z
N MET A 1 -9.67 8.24 22.86
CA MET A 1 -9.46 8.59 21.45
C MET A 1 -9.19 7.28 20.73
N HIS A 2 -9.71 7.08 19.52
CA HIS A 2 -9.54 5.79 18.84
C HIS A 2 -8.08 5.68 18.34
N PRO A 3 -7.40 4.50 18.41
CA PRO A 3 -6.02 4.37 17.95
C PRO A 3 -5.80 4.84 16.50
N PHE A 4 -6.83 4.78 15.66
CA PHE A 4 -6.76 5.24 14.28
C PHE A 4 -6.68 6.76 14.19
N ASP A 5 -7.36 7.49 15.08
CA ASP A 5 -7.27 8.94 15.19
C ASP A 5 -5.88 9.33 15.73
N GLU A 6 -5.41 8.63 16.77
CA GLU A 6 -4.11 8.89 17.40
C GLU A 6 -2.94 8.74 16.42
N ARG A 7 -3.02 7.75 15.52
CA ARG A 7 -2.00 7.48 14.51
C ARG A 7 -2.27 8.14 13.16
N ASN A 8 -3.31 8.97 13.05
CA ASN A 8 -3.71 9.62 11.81
C ASN A 8 -3.79 8.61 10.64
N ILE A 9 -4.51 7.50 10.86
CA ILE A 9 -4.73 6.49 9.83
C ILE A 9 -5.55 7.10 8.70
N HIS A 10 -5.16 6.82 7.45
CA HIS A 10 -5.84 7.37 6.30
C HIS A 10 -7.32 6.93 6.28
N PRO A 11 -8.29 7.82 5.99
CA PRO A 11 -9.72 7.48 6.09
C PRO A 11 -10.14 6.24 5.31
N GLU A 12 -9.64 6.06 4.08
CA GLU A 12 -9.93 4.86 3.28
C GLU A 12 -9.30 3.59 3.86
N ILE A 13 -8.15 3.70 4.53
CA ILE A 13 -7.56 2.58 5.28
C ILE A 13 -8.43 2.28 6.50
N GLY A 14 -8.89 3.31 7.20
CA GLY A 14 -9.82 3.19 8.34
C GLY A 14 -11.09 2.44 7.97
N LYS A 15 -11.73 2.80 6.85
CA LYS A 15 -12.95 2.14 6.35
C LYS A 15 -12.79 0.63 6.13
N VAL A 16 -11.61 0.20 5.68
CA VAL A 16 -11.31 -1.23 5.43
C VAL A 16 -10.93 -1.95 6.72
N ALA A 17 -10.09 -1.32 7.56
CA ALA A 17 -9.45 -1.98 8.68
C ALA A 17 -10.26 -1.95 9.98
N GLN A 18 -11.00 -0.87 10.24
CA GLN A 18 -11.57 -0.60 11.55
C GLN A 18 -12.54 -1.69 12.02
N PRO A 19 -13.50 -2.19 11.21
CA PRO A 19 -14.39 -3.26 11.66
C PRO A 19 -13.63 -4.53 12.07
N LEU A 20 -12.59 -4.90 11.32
CA LEU A 20 -11.75 -6.06 11.61
C LEU A 20 -10.87 -5.82 12.83
N PHE A 21 -10.35 -4.60 12.99
CA PHE A 21 -9.50 -4.23 14.10
C PHE A 21 -10.26 -4.24 15.43
N ASP A 22 -11.46 -3.66 15.45
CA ASP A 22 -12.31 -3.55 16.65
C ASP A 22 -12.77 -4.94 17.13
N ASP A 23 -12.94 -5.89 16.21
CA ASP A 23 -13.24 -7.31 16.50
C ASP A 23 -12.00 -8.16 16.85
N GLY A 24 -10.79 -7.56 16.85
CA GLY A 24 -9.54 -8.24 17.20
C GLY A 24 -8.91 -9.05 16.05
N HIS A 25 -9.40 -8.92 14.83
CA HIS A 25 -8.88 -9.59 13.63
C HIS A 25 -7.67 -8.85 13.00
N TYR A 26 -6.63 -8.57 13.79
CA TYR A 26 -5.50 -7.72 13.41
C TYR A 26 -4.73 -8.16 12.15
N SER A 27 -4.48 -9.46 11.99
CA SER A 27 -3.82 -9.97 10.77
C SER A 27 -4.69 -9.82 9.53
N GLN A 28 -6.00 -10.00 9.68
CA GLN A 28 -6.94 -9.82 8.58
C GLN A 28 -7.11 -8.34 8.24
N ALA A 29 -7.19 -7.46 9.24
CA ALA A 29 -7.20 -6.01 9.05
C ALA A 29 -5.99 -5.54 8.23
N THR A 30 -4.80 -6.04 8.60
CA THR A 30 -3.57 -5.78 7.84
C THR A 30 -3.67 -6.33 6.41
N PHE A 31 -4.05 -7.59 6.24
CA PHE A 31 -4.14 -8.21 4.92
C PHE A 31 -5.09 -7.48 3.97
N GLU A 32 -6.31 -7.16 4.42
CA GLU A 32 -7.33 -6.50 3.62
C GLU A 32 -6.90 -5.09 3.22
N VAL A 33 -6.16 -4.38 4.07
CA VAL A 33 -5.61 -3.06 3.75
C VAL A 33 -4.55 -3.10 2.66
N PHE A 34 -3.58 -4.02 2.73
CA PHE A 34 -2.59 -4.12 1.65
C PHE A 34 -3.20 -4.70 0.37
N LYS A 35 -4.22 -5.54 0.47
CA LYS A 35 -5.05 -5.96 -0.67
C LYS A 35 -5.81 -4.78 -1.27
N PHE A 36 -6.32 -3.86 -0.47
CA PHE A 36 -6.95 -2.63 -0.97
C PHE A 36 -5.94 -1.78 -1.76
N ILE A 37 -4.71 -1.59 -1.26
CA ILE A 37 -3.64 -0.90 -2.01
C ILE A 37 -3.34 -1.62 -3.33
N ASP A 38 -3.23 -2.95 -3.31
CA ASP A 38 -3.03 -3.78 -4.51
C ASP A 38 -4.11 -3.49 -5.57
N LEU A 39 -5.38 -3.44 -5.15
CA LEU A 39 -6.51 -3.13 -6.02
C LEU A 39 -6.48 -1.69 -6.56
N GLN A 40 -6.05 -0.70 -5.76
CA GLN A 40 -5.90 0.67 -6.24
C GLN A 40 -4.81 0.76 -7.31
N VAL A 41 -3.65 0.16 -7.09
CA VAL A 41 -2.56 0.12 -8.08
C VAL A 41 -3.02 -0.62 -9.34
N LYS A 42 -3.75 -1.73 -9.19
CA LYS A 42 -4.32 -2.49 -10.32
C LYS A 42 -5.25 -1.62 -11.16
N LYS A 43 -6.19 -0.92 -10.51
CA LYS A 43 -7.15 -0.02 -11.14
C LYS A 43 -6.45 1.10 -11.91
N LEU A 44 -5.46 1.75 -11.29
CA LEU A 44 -4.77 2.90 -11.87
C LEU A 44 -3.83 2.51 -13.02
N SER A 45 -3.16 1.36 -12.91
CA SER A 45 -2.21 0.90 -13.91
C SER A 45 -2.86 0.19 -15.10
N GLY A 46 -4.06 -0.36 -14.92
CA GLY A 46 -4.73 -1.23 -15.89
C GLY A 46 -4.06 -2.59 -16.08
N ILE A 47 -3.10 -2.96 -15.22
CA ILE A 47 -2.35 -4.21 -15.30
C ILE A 47 -3.12 -5.32 -14.58
N ASN A 48 -3.29 -6.48 -15.23
CA ASN A 48 -3.95 -7.63 -14.62
C ASN A 48 -2.97 -8.57 -13.89
N ASP A 49 -2.21 -8.04 -12.94
CA ASP A 49 -1.33 -8.78 -12.04
C ASP A 49 -1.73 -8.54 -10.57
N SER A 50 -0.95 -9.07 -9.62
CA SER A 50 -1.07 -8.75 -8.19
C SER A 50 0.28 -8.82 -7.47
N GLY A 51 0.33 -8.23 -6.28
CA GLY A 51 1.48 -8.29 -5.38
C GLY A 51 2.74 -7.69 -5.99
N TYR A 52 3.88 -8.33 -5.74
CA TYR A 52 5.19 -7.90 -6.22
C TYR A 52 5.23 -7.60 -7.72
N ALA A 53 4.70 -8.52 -8.55
CA ALA A 53 4.73 -8.39 -10.00
C ALA A 53 3.96 -7.15 -10.48
N LEU A 54 2.82 -6.86 -9.86
CA LEU A 54 2.03 -5.66 -10.16
C LEU A 54 2.81 -4.39 -9.82
N MET A 55 3.40 -4.31 -8.62
CA MET A 55 4.14 -3.11 -8.18
C MET A 55 5.34 -2.83 -9.08
N MET A 56 6.11 -3.87 -9.42
CA MET A 56 7.28 -3.72 -10.28
C MET A 56 6.93 -3.25 -11.69
N LYS A 57 5.79 -3.69 -12.24
CA LYS A 57 5.33 -3.26 -13.57
C LYS A 57 4.64 -1.89 -13.55
N ALA A 58 3.84 -1.60 -12.52
CA ALA A 58 3.07 -0.36 -12.44
C ALA A 58 3.97 0.87 -12.27
N PHE A 59 4.98 0.77 -11.40
CA PHE A 59 5.92 1.86 -11.08
C PHE A 59 7.27 1.73 -11.80
N GLY A 60 7.43 0.73 -12.67
CA GLY A 60 8.66 0.41 -13.38
C GLY A 60 9.16 1.50 -14.31
N ASP A 61 10.46 1.45 -14.64
CA ASP A 61 11.16 2.51 -15.37
C ASP A 61 10.85 2.48 -16.88
N ASN A 62 10.51 1.30 -17.41
CA ASN A 62 10.08 1.11 -18.79
C ASN A 62 8.55 1.08 -18.87
N ASN A 63 7.94 2.04 -19.59
CA ASN A 63 6.48 2.15 -19.76
C ASN A 63 5.72 2.32 -18.42
N THR A 64 6.22 3.21 -17.56
CA THR A 64 5.64 3.55 -16.25
C THR A 64 4.16 3.88 -16.37
N LYS A 65 3.30 3.08 -15.74
CA LYS A 65 1.84 3.28 -15.77
C LYS A 65 1.41 4.30 -14.71
N ILE A 66 2.03 4.23 -13.54
CA ILE A 66 1.79 5.14 -12.43
C ILE A 66 3.06 5.94 -12.17
N LYS A 67 2.99 7.25 -12.47
CA LYS A 67 4.08 8.19 -12.18
C LYS A 67 3.76 8.92 -10.89
N LEU A 68 4.62 8.72 -9.89
CA LEU A 68 4.56 9.40 -8.60
C LEU A 68 5.18 10.80 -8.70
N THR A 69 6.16 10.99 -9.57
CA THR A 69 6.85 12.26 -9.86
C THR A 69 6.82 12.55 -11.38
N ASP A 70 7.29 13.73 -11.80
CA ASP A 70 7.46 14.05 -13.21
C ASP A 70 8.64 13.29 -13.87
N MET A 71 9.53 12.70 -13.06
CA MET A 71 10.75 11.99 -13.49
C MET A 71 11.66 12.84 -14.39
N SER A 72 11.70 14.14 -14.12
CA SER A 72 12.46 15.15 -14.86
C SER A 72 13.89 15.35 -14.32
N THR A 73 14.11 15.01 -13.04
CA THR A 73 15.42 15.07 -12.38
C THR A 73 15.87 13.69 -11.89
N GLN A 74 17.18 13.53 -11.65
CA GLN A 74 17.71 12.28 -11.08
C GLN A 74 17.04 11.95 -9.73
N SER A 75 16.83 12.94 -8.88
CA SER A 75 16.16 12.75 -7.59
C SER A 75 14.72 12.24 -7.74
N GLU A 76 13.97 12.73 -8.73
CA GLU A 76 12.61 12.26 -9.01
C GLU A 76 12.57 10.83 -9.56
N ILE A 77 13.57 10.45 -10.37
CA ILE A 77 13.75 9.09 -10.86
C ILE A 77 14.10 8.14 -9.71
N ASP A 78 14.99 8.56 -8.82
CA ASP A 78 15.38 7.79 -7.64
C ASP A 78 14.20 7.61 -6.69
N GLU A 79 13.39 8.66 -6.48
CA GLU A 79 12.17 8.58 -5.66
C GLU A 79 11.16 7.60 -6.26
N GLN A 80 10.88 7.70 -7.57
CA GLN A 80 9.99 6.77 -8.28
C GLN A 80 10.47 5.32 -8.11
N SER A 81 11.77 5.07 -8.30
CA SER A 81 12.37 3.74 -8.15
C SER A 81 12.37 3.26 -6.69
N GLY A 82 12.56 4.16 -5.73
CA GLY A 82 12.46 3.89 -4.31
C GLY A 82 11.05 3.41 -3.94
N TYR A 83 10.02 4.18 -4.31
CA TYR A 83 8.64 3.77 -4.04
C TYR A 83 8.26 2.49 -4.76
N LYS A 84 8.68 2.27 -6.01
CA LYS A 84 8.51 0.97 -6.69
C LYS A 84 8.95 -0.19 -5.80
N ASN A 85 10.15 -0.10 -5.21
CA ASN A 85 10.67 -1.13 -4.32
C ASN A 85 9.93 -1.21 -2.97
N ILE A 86 9.54 -0.07 -2.39
CA ILE A 86 8.80 -0.01 -1.14
C ILE A 86 7.41 -0.67 -1.30
N PHE A 87 6.67 -0.34 -2.35
CA PHE A 87 5.38 -0.95 -2.65
C PHE A 87 5.53 -2.46 -2.90
N ALA A 88 6.52 -2.86 -3.70
CA ALA A 88 6.79 -4.27 -3.98
C ALA A 88 7.16 -5.04 -2.70
N GLY A 89 8.01 -4.46 -1.85
CA GLY A 89 8.41 -5.00 -0.57
C GLY A 89 7.24 -5.12 0.41
N ALA A 90 6.35 -4.12 0.45
CA ALA A 90 5.14 -4.17 1.26
C ALA A 90 4.24 -5.36 0.90
N MET A 91 4.08 -5.63 -0.40
CA MET A 91 3.33 -6.80 -0.84
C MET A 91 4.02 -8.11 -0.42
N SER A 92 5.31 -8.24 -0.70
CA SER A 92 6.06 -9.47 -0.42
C SER A 92 6.24 -9.76 1.06
N ALA A 93 6.52 -8.76 1.88
CA ALA A 93 6.89 -8.92 3.30
C ALA A 93 5.71 -8.80 4.26
N ILE A 94 4.67 -8.03 3.89
CA ILE A 94 3.52 -7.77 4.77
C ILE A 94 2.28 -8.51 4.28
N ARG A 95 1.86 -8.26 3.03
CA ARG A 95 0.61 -8.84 2.52
C ARG A 95 0.70 -10.35 2.34
N ASN A 96 1.71 -10.83 1.60
CA ASN A 96 1.77 -12.21 1.15
C ASN A 96 1.82 -13.24 2.30
N PRO A 97 2.62 -13.06 3.37
CA PRO A 97 2.61 -14.00 4.49
C PRO A 97 1.21 -14.16 5.08
N ARG A 98 0.47 -13.06 5.27
CA ARG A 98 -0.90 -13.06 5.82
C ARG A 98 -1.94 -13.65 4.87
N GLY A 99 -1.63 -13.74 3.58
CA GLY A 99 -2.49 -14.37 2.59
C GLY A 99 -2.21 -15.86 2.37
N HIS A 100 -1.03 -16.35 2.77
CA HIS A 100 -0.59 -17.73 2.52
C HIS A 100 -0.50 -18.57 3.79
N GLU A 101 -0.35 -17.94 4.97
CA GLU A 101 -0.15 -18.61 6.24
C GLU A 101 -1.14 -18.09 7.30
N ILE A 102 -1.45 -18.94 8.28
CA ILE A 102 -2.24 -18.54 9.46
C ILE A 102 -1.33 -17.70 10.36
N ASN A 103 -1.55 -16.39 10.36
CA ASN A 103 -0.79 -15.44 11.15
C ASN A 103 -1.64 -14.83 12.26
N ALA A 104 -1.01 -14.55 13.39
CA ALA A 104 -1.59 -13.77 14.49
C ALA A 104 -0.69 -12.57 14.77
N ASP A 105 -1.14 -11.39 14.35
CA ASP A 105 -0.44 -10.14 14.61
C ASP A 105 -0.86 -9.57 15.97
N PRO A 106 0.11 -9.09 16.77
CA PRO A 106 -0.22 -8.24 17.90
C PRO A 106 -0.79 -6.90 17.41
N ILE A 107 -1.58 -6.26 18.28
CA ILE A 107 -2.25 -4.98 18.00
C ILE A 107 -1.28 -3.90 17.48
N ASP A 108 -0.11 -3.76 18.12
CA ASP A 108 0.88 -2.74 17.76
C ASP A 108 1.42 -2.93 16.35
N ARG A 109 1.72 -4.17 15.97
CA ARG A 109 2.21 -4.49 14.62
C ARG A 109 1.14 -4.20 13.58
N CYS A 110 -0.13 -4.48 13.88
CA CYS A 110 -1.22 -4.11 12.99
C CYS A 110 -1.29 -2.59 12.81
N LEU A 111 -1.29 -1.82 13.90
CA LEU A 111 -1.30 -0.36 13.84
C LEU A 111 -0.12 0.22 13.06
N ASP A 112 1.08 -0.33 13.21
CA ASP A 112 2.26 0.09 12.45
C ASP A 112 2.10 -0.19 10.95
N HIS A 113 1.57 -1.36 10.60
CA HIS A 113 1.24 -1.70 9.22
C HIS A 113 0.13 -0.83 8.62
N LEU A 114 -0.91 -0.50 9.39
CA LEU A 114 -1.97 0.42 8.95
C LEU A 114 -1.44 1.84 8.75
N THR A 115 -0.52 2.28 9.61
CA THR A 115 0.16 3.57 9.47
C THR A 115 1.01 3.59 8.21
N PHE A 116 1.79 2.52 7.97
CA PHE A 116 2.59 2.40 6.77
C PHE A 116 1.74 2.33 5.49
N ALA A 117 0.65 1.57 5.49
CA ALA A 117 -0.32 1.55 4.40
C ALA A 117 -0.91 2.93 4.12
N SER A 118 -1.14 3.73 5.16
CA SER A 118 -1.60 5.11 5.04
C SER A 118 -0.57 6.02 4.35
N VAL A 119 0.73 5.82 4.60
CA VAL A 119 1.81 6.52 3.87
C VAL A 119 1.79 6.16 2.39
N LEU A 120 1.69 4.87 2.06
CA LEU A 120 1.65 4.40 0.68
C LEU A 120 0.45 4.95 -0.08
N LEU A 121 -0.74 4.90 0.53
CA LEU A 121 -1.95 5.39 -0.12
C LEU A 121 -1.91 6.89 -0.38
N ARG A 122 -1.49 7.70 0.60
CA ARG A 122 -1.30 9.14 0.40
C ARG A 122 -0.33 9.43 -0.75
N ARG A 123 0.80 8.73 -0.78
CA ARG A 123 1.76 8.90 -1.87
C ARG A 123 1.16 8.55 -3.24
N LEU A 124 0.34 7.52 -3.30
CA LEU A 124 -0.36 7.10 -4.52
C LEU A 124 -1.44 8.10 -4.95
N GLU A 125 -2.10 8.78 -4.02
CA GLU A 125 -3.06 9.85 -4.30
C GLU A 125 -2.36 11.10 -4.85
N GLU A 126 -1.15 11.41 -4.37
CA GLU A 126 -0.29 12.50 -4.85
C GLU A 126 0.40 12.21 -6.20
N ARG A 127 0.06 11.10 -6.87
CA ARG A 127 0.64 10.76 -8.18
C ARG A 127 0.39 11.85 -9.21
N VAL A 128 1.32 11.97 -10.16
CA VAL A 128 1.19 12.87 -11.32
C VAL A 128 0.40 12.20 -12.45
N HIS A 129 0.54 10.87 -12.61
CA HIS A 129 -0.14 10.11 -13.65
C HIS A 129 -0.56 8.70 -13.19
N PRO A 130 -1.74 8.19 -13.59
CA PRO A 130 -2.84 8.93 -14.23
C PRO A 130 -3.37 10.00 -13.28
N LYS A 131 -3.98 11.09 -13.78
CA LYS A 131 -4.47 12.16 -12.90
C LYS A 131 -5.49 11.62 -11.87
N PRO A 132 -5.52 12.18 -10.64
CA PRO A 132 -6.53 11.89 -9.62
C PRO A 132 -7.96 11.92 -10.14
#